data_AF-A0A9W9AXW9-F1
#
_entry.id   AF-A0A9W9AXW9-F1
#
_cell.length_a   1.000
_cell.length_b   1.000
_cell.length_c   1.000
_cell.angle_alpha   90.00
_cell.angle_beta   90.00
_cell.angle_gamma   90.00
#
_symmetry.space_group_name_H-M   'P 1'
#
loop_
_entity.id
_entity.type
_entity.pdbx_description
1 polymer ?
#
loop_
_entity_poly.entity_id
_entity_poly.type
_entity_poly.pdbx_seq_one_letter_code
_entity_poly.pdbx_strand_id
1 'polypeptide(L)'
;MSSSSATRIRREEDVQKAYDIQVQAGLEGAARFTAVGVGLSIVAHYSWPAFRRQGRPFKALLLSLFCVAGVVFGAERALIAHEAQRRLEENNIRRVARFELTKQGIVPTETEIAKWREVNERQD
;
A
#
# COMPACT_ATOMS: atom_id res chain seq x y z
N MET A 1 -24.47 21.99 3.89
CA MET A 1 -24.56 20.59 4.36
C MET A 1 -24.12 19.54 3.33
N SER A 2 -23.75 19.89 2.09
CA SER A 2 -23.28 18.93 1.06
C SER A 2 -21.79 18.52 1.13
N SER A 3 -20.91 19.23 1.86
CA SER A 3 -19.47 18.87 1.85
C SER A 3 -19.16 17.60 2.64
N SER A 4 -20.02 17.22 3.61
CA SER A 4 -19.82 16.02 4.44
C SER A 4 -19.97 14.72 3.65
N SER A 5 -20.98 14.63 2.76
CA SER A 5 -21.17 13.46 1.91
C SER A 5 -20.08 13.35 0.84
N ALA A 6 -19.71 14.46 0.20
CA ALA A 6 -18.66 14.47 -0.81
C ALA A 6 -17.27 14.10 -0.23
N THR A 7 -16.94 14.60 0.97
CA THR A 7 -15.70 14.24 1.68
C THR A 7 -15.70 12.76 2.08
N ARG A 8 -16.86 12.24 2.52
CA ARG A 8 -17.00 10.83 2.87
C ARG A 8 -16.82 9.91 1.65
N ILE A 9 -17.44 10.25 0.52
CA ILE A 9 -17.31 9.47 -0.72
C ILE A 9 -15.85 9.42 -1.19
N ARG A 10 -15.15 10.57 -1.23
CA ARG A 10 -13.72 10.62 -1.57
C ARG A 10 -12.88 9.74 -0.64
N ARG A 11 -13.18 9.74 0.66
CA ARG A 11 -12.48 8.91 1.64
C ARG A 11 -12.74 7.41 1.42
N GLU A 12 -13.98 7.04 1.11
CA GLU A 12 -14.35 5.66 0.81
C GLU A 12 -13.66 5.17 -0.48
N GLU A 13 -13.59 6.00 -1.52
CA GLU A 13 -12.86 5.71 -2.76
C GLU A 13 -11.35 5.55 -2.52
N ASP A 14 -10.74 6.44 -1.74
CA ASP A 14 -9.32 6.36 -1.39
C ASP A 14 -9.00 5.05 -0.62
N VAL A 15 -9.87 4.67 0.32
CA VAL A 15 -9.75 3.42 1.09
C VAL A 15 -9.89 2.21 0.17
N GLN A 16 -10.88 2.23 -0.73
CA GLN A 16 -11.10 1.13 -1.67
C GLN A 16 -9.89 0.95 -2.59
N LYS A 17 -9.34 2.05 -3.10
CA LYS A 17 -8.15 2.02 -3.95
C LYS A 17 -6.93 1.46 -3.23
N ALA A 18 -6.71 1.87 -1.98
CA ALA A 18 -5.62 1.32 -1.16
C ALA A 18 -5.82 -0.19 -0.91
N TYR A 19 -7.05 -0.61 -0.65
CA TYR A 19 -7.40 -2.02 -0.46
C TYR A 19 -7.13 -2.85 -1.72
N ASP A 20 -7.55 -2.38 -2.89
CA ASP A 20 -7.35 -3.11 -4.15
C ASP A 20 -5.86 -3.30 -4.47
N ILE A 21 -5.04 -2.27 -4.20
CA ILE A 21 -3.57 -2.34 -4.33
C ILE A 21 -2.99 -3.40 -3.38
N GLN A 22 -3.43 -3.41 -2.12
CA GLN A 22 -2.98 -4.40 -1.13
C GLN A 22 -3.37 -5.82 -1.51
N VAL A 23 -4.61 -6.03 -1.98
CA VAL A 23 -5.08 -7.36 -2.40
C VAL A 23 -4.27 -7.86 -3.58
N GLN A 24 -4.07 -7.04 -4.61
CA GLN A 24 -3.32 -7.43 -5.79
C GLN A 24 -1.87 -7.77 -5.44
N ALA A 25 -1.19 -6.90 -4.69
CA ALA A 25 0.19 -7.12 -4.29
C ALA A 25 0.34 -8.28 -3.28
N GLY A 26 -0.66 -8.46 -2.42
CA GLY A 26 -0.74 -9.59 -1.49
C GLY A 26 -0.85 -10.92 -2.23
N LEU A 27 -1.70 -11.01 -3.26
CA LEU A 27 -1.81 -12.21 -4.10
C LEU A 27 -0.50 -12.52 -4.84
N GLU A 28 0.16 -11.50 -5.40
CA GLU A 28 1.46 -11.65 -6.05
C GLU A 28 2.55 -12.11 -5.06
N GLY A 29 2.57 -11.52 -3.86
CA GLY A 29 3.46 -11.90 -2.78
C GLY A 29 3.22 -13.33 -2.30
N ALA A 30 1.96 -13.73 -2.13
CA ALA A 30 1.56 -15.07 -1.76
C ALA A 30 2.06 -16.11 -2.77
N ALA A 31 1.85 -15.85 -4.07
CA ALA A 31 2.30 -16.74 -5.14
C ALA A 31 3.83 -16.91 -5.12
N ARG A 32 4.58 -15.80 -5.00
CA ARG A 32 6.05 -15.82 -4.95
C ARG A 32 6.59 -16.60 -3.75
N PHE A 33 6.11 -16.29 -2.55
CA PHE A 33 6.61 -16.95 -1.34
C PHE A 33 6.15 -18.40 -1.26
N THR A 34 4.96 -18.73 -1.77
CA THR A 34 4.52 -20.12 -1.88
C THR A 34 5.45 -20.89 -2.81
N ALA A 35 5.83 -20.33 -3.97
CA ALA A 35 6.80 -20.97 -4.86
C ALA A 35 8.15 -21.21 -4.18
N VAL A 36 8.64 -20.23 -3.40
CA VAL A 36 9.84 -20.37 -2.57
C VAL A 36 9.67 -21.48 -1.53
N GLY A 37 8.54 -21.50 -0.81
CA GLY A 37 8.24 -22.52 0.20
C GLY A 37 8.15 -23.93 -0.37
N VAL A 38 7.55 -24.10 -1.56
CA VAL A 38 7.54 -25.37 -2.29
C VAL A 38 8.97 -25.77 -2.66
N GLY A 39 9.76 -24.87 -3.24
CA GLY A 39 11.16 -25.14 -3.60
C GLY A 39 11.99 -25.58 -2.40
N LEU A 40 11.90 -24.87 -1.28
CA LEU A 40 12.59 -25.21 -0.04
C LEU A 40 12.12 -26.56 0.53
N SER A 41 10.82 -26.85 0.49
CA SER A 41 10.26 -28.12 0.94
C SER A 41 10.78 -29.30 0.10
N ILE A 42 10.87 -29.14 -1.22
CA ILE A 42 11.44 -30.15 -2.13
C ILE A 42 12.91 -30.39 -1.78
N VAL A 43 13.72 -29.33 -1.70
CA VAL A 43 15.15 -29.44 -1.37
C VAL A 43 15.33 -30.14 -0.02
N ALA A 44 14.62 -29.69 1.02
CA ALA A 44 14.69 -30.27 2.36
C ALA A 44 14.26 -31.75 2.39
N HIS A 45 13.30 -32.15 1.56
CA HIS A 45 12.85 -33.54 1.48
C HIS A 45 13.95 -34.49 1.01
N TYR A 46 14.74 -34.06 0.02
CA TYR A 46 15.82 -34.86 -0.55
C TYR A 46 17.12 -34.74 0.25
N SER A 47 17.46 -33.57 0.77
CA SER A 47 18.72 -33.34 1.48
C SER A 47 18.70 -33.84 2.93
N TRP A 48 17.57 -33.75 3.64
CA TRP A 48 17.53 -34.00 5.08
C TRP A 48 16.66 -35.21 5.47
N PRO A 49 17.24 -36.32 5.96
CA PRO A 49 16.47 -37.50 6.38
C PRO A 49 15.47 -37.23 7.52
N ALA A 50 15.72 -36.28 8.41
CA ALA A 50 14.77 -35.92 9.46
C ALA A 50 13.50 -35.26 8.88
N PHE A 51 13.66 -34.30 7.96
CA PHE A 51 12.53 -33.66 7.29
C PHE A 51 11.76 -34.62 6.37
N ARG A 52 12.47 -35.58 5.76
CA ARG A 52 11.84 -36.64 4.96
C ARG A 52 10.84 -37.46 5.78
N ARG A 53 11.22 -37.83 7.01
CA ARG A 53 10.40 -38.60 7.97
C ARG A 53 9.24 -37.79 8.56
N GLN A 54 9.25 -36.46 8.45
CA GLN A 54 8.13 -35.64 8.93
C GLN A 54 6.84 -35.90 8.13
N GLY A 55 5.72 -35.86 8.83
CA GLY A 55 4.39 -36.06 8.25
C GLY A 55 4.05 -35.02 7.19
N ARG A 56 3.22 -35.44 6.22
CA ARG A 56 2.61 -34.55 5.21
C ARG A 56 1.89 -33.33 5.81
N PRO A 57 1.11 -33.43 6.91
CA PRO A 57 0.42 -32.25 7.47
C PRO A 57 1.40 -31.18 7.97
N PHE A 58 2.53 -31.57 8.58
CA PHE A 58 3.55 -30.62 9.03
C PHE A 58 4.16 -29.84 7.86
N LYS A 59 4.42 -30.52 6.74
CA LYS A 59 4.94 -29.87 5.52
C LYS A 59 3.93 -28.89 4.91
N ALA A 60 2.64 -29.25 4.93
CA ALA A 60 1.57 -28.37 4.48
C ALA A 60 1.44 -27.13 5.38
N LEU A 61 1.58 -27.29 6.70
CA LEU A 61 1.62 -26.18 7.65
C LEU A 61 2.79 -25.23 7.38
N LEU A 62 4.00 -25.77 7.13
CA LEU A 62 5.13 -24.93 6.77
C LEU A 62 4.87 -24.16 5.47
N LEU A 63 4.29 -24.82 4.47
CA LEU A 63 3.96 -24.16 3.21
C LEU A 63 2.91 -23.06 3.38
N SER A 64 1.90 -23.26 4.24
CA SER A 64 0.91 -22.22 4.50
C SER A 64 1.52 -21.00 5.20
N LEU A 65 2.53 -21.19 6.07
CA LEU A 65 3.27 -20.07 6.67
C LEU A 65 3.99 -19.23 5.60
N PHE A 66 4.62 -19.86 4.61
CA PHE A 66 5.22 -19.13 3.49
C PHE A 66 4.16 -18.34 2.70
N CYS A 67 3.00 -18.94 2.42
CA CYS A 67 1.91 -18.27 1.73
C CYS A 67 1.41 -17.03 2.50
N VAL A 68 1.10 -17.19 3.79
CA VAL A 68 0.62 -16.09 4.64
C VAL A 68 1.67 -14.99 4.76
N ALA A 69 2.95 -15.33 4.95
CA ALA A 69 4.04 -14.36 4.95
C ALA A 69 4.09 -13.59 3.63
N GLY A 70 3.96 -14.28 2.49
CA GLY A 70 3.91 -13.65 1.17
C GLY A 70 2.77 -12.64 1.03
N VAL A 71 1.56 -12.99 1.49
CA VAL A 71 0.41 -12.06 1.50
C VAL A 71 0.74 -10.80 2.27
N VAL A 72 1.21 -10.95 3.51
CA VAL A 72 1.46 -9.83 4.42
C VAL A 72 2.54 -8.91 3.87
N PHE A 73 3.72 -9.45 3.54
CA PHE A 73 4.84 -8.64 3.03
C PHE A 73 4.54 -8.01 1.67
N GLY A 74 3.79 -8.70 0.81
CA GLY A 74 3.34 -8.17 -0.48
C GLY A 74 2.41 -6.97 -0.31
N ALA A 75 1.36 -7.12 0.51
CA ALA A 75 0.39 -6.07 0.79
C ALA A 75 1.02 -4.86 1.51
N GLU A 76 1.83 -5.11 2.54
CA GLU A 76 2.47 -4.05 3.34
C GLU A 76 3.43 -3.21 2.50
N ARG A 77 4.27 -3.86 1.69
CA ARG A 77 5.18 -3.15 0.78
C ARG A 77 4.44 -2.26 -0.21
N ALA A 78 3.32 -2.74 -0.75
CA ALA A 78 2.52 -1.97 -1.69
C ALA A 78 1.80 -0.80 -1.03
N LEU A 79 1.27 -0.99 0.18
CA LEU A 79 0.67 0.09 0.96
C LEU A 79 1.69 1.19 1.26
N ILE A 80 2.86 0.82 1.78
CA ILE A 80 3.92 1.79 2.11
C ILE A 80 4.36 2.55 0.86
N ALA A 81 4.50 1.87 -0.28
CA ALA A 81 4.83 2.52 -1.55
C ALA A 81 3.74 3.49 -1.99
N HIS A 82 2.47 3.11 -1.86
CA HIS A 82 1.32 3.96 -2.19
C HIS A 82 1.27 5.21 -1.29
N GLU A 83 1.42 5.04 0.03
CA GLU A 83 1.46 6.17 0.96
C GLU A 83 2.66 7.08 0.73
N ALA A 84 3.83 6.51 0.40
CA ALA A 84 5.01 7.29 0.06
C ALA A 84 4.78 8.15 -1.19
N GLN A 85 4.16 7.60 -2.23
CA GLN A 85 3.77 8.36 -3.41
C GLN A 85 2.78 9.47 -3.07
N ARG A 86 1.74 9.17 -2.29
CA ARG A 86 0.75 10.17 -1.85
C ARG A 86 1.39 11.31 -1.07
N ARG A 87 2.32 11.00 -0.15
CA ARG A 87 3.07 12.04 0.59
C ARG A 87 3.92 12.92 -0.32
N LEU A 88 4.51 12.35 -1.37
CA LEU A 88 5.29 13.11 -2.35
C LEU A 88 4.39 14.04 -3.19
N GLU A 89 3.24 13.54 -3.63
CA GLU A 89 2.22 14.33 -4.35
C GLU A 89 1.73 15.50 -3.50
N GLU A 90 1.32 15.23 -2.25
CA GLU A 90 0.87 16.26 -1.30
C GLU A 90 1.95 17.30 -1.02
N ASN A 91 3.20 16.87 -0.83
CA ASN A 91 4.32 17.79 -0.62
C ASN A 91 4.59 18.66 -1.84
N ASN A 92 4.46 18.12 -3.05
CA ASN A 92 4.62 18.89 -4.27
C ASN A 92 3.51 19.95 -4.41
N ILE A 93 2.26 19.58 -4.17
CA ILE A 93 1.12 20.51 -4.16
C ILE A 93 1.34 21.62 -3.13
N ARG A 94 1.74 21.27 -1.90
CA ARG A 94 2.05 22.26 -0.85
C ARG A 94 3.18 23.20 -1.28
N ARG A 95 4.19 22.70 -2.00
CA ARG A 95 5.29 23.52 -2.52
C ARG A 95 4.82 24.51 -3.58
N VAL A 96 3.97 24.07 -4.51
CA VAL A 96 3.36 24.94 -5.53
C VAL A 96 2.48 26.00 -4.87
N ALA A 97 1.58 25.60 -3.96
CA ALA A 97 0.71 26.50 -3.22
C ALA A 97 1.50 27.58 -2.48
N ARG A 98 2.57 27.19 -1.76
CA ARG A 98 3.46 28.14 -1.07
C ARG A 98 4.09 29.15 -2.02
N PHE A 99 4.54 28.69 -3.19
CA PHE A 99 5.18 29.56 -4.17
C PHE A 99 4.19 30.56 -4.77
N GLU A 100 2.98 30.13 -5.11
CA GLU A 100 1.94 30.99 -5.68
C GLU A 100 1.38 32.00 -4.68
N LEU A 101 1.12 31.57 -3.44
CA LEU A 101 0.68 32.46 -2.36
C LEU A 101 1.75 33.53 -2.06
N THR A 102 3.02 33.13 -2.03
CA THR A 102 4.13 34.08 -1.80
C THR A 102 4.25 35.09 -2.95
N LYS A 103 4.04 34.66 -4.22
CA LYS A 103 4.00 35.56 -5.37
C LYS A 103 2.88 36.60 -5.27
N GLN A 104 1.77 36.24 -4.63
CA GLN A 104 0.64 37.14 -4.38
C GLN A 104 0.86 38.03 -3.12
N GLY A 105 2.00 37.90 -2.44
CA GLY A 105 2.29 38.63 -1.19
C GLY A 105 1.53 38.10 0.03
N ILE A 106 0.91 36.91 -0.08
CA ILE A 106 0.13 36.27 0.98
C ILE A 106 1.04 35.34 1.78
N VAL A 107 0.99 35.42 3.11
CA VAL A 107 1.73 34.51 3.99
C VAL A 107 1.12 33.10 3.87
N PRO A 108 1.90 32.08 3.48
CA PRO A 108 1.37 30.74 3.23
C PRO A 108 1.11 30.01 4.55
N THR A 109 -0.06 30.28 5.13
CA THR A 109 -0.60 29.55 6.28
C THR A 109 -1.39 28.32 5.80
N GLU A 110 -1.59 27.32 6.67
CA GLU A 110 -2.39 26.12 6.33
C GLU A 110 -3.81 26.47 5.85
N THR A 111 -4.39 27.55 6.40
CA THR A 111 -5.72 28.04 6.01
C THR A 111 -5.72 28.62 4.60
N GLU A 112 -4.68 29.38 4.22
CA GLU A 112 -4.57 29.95 2.88
C GLU A 112 -4.21 28.89 1.83
N ILE A 113 -3.42 27.89 2.20
CA ILE A 113 -3.14 26.72 1.34
C ILE A 113 -4.43 25.93 1.08
N ALA A 114 -5.29 25.75 2.09
CA ALA A 114 -6.58 25.10 1.93
C ALA A 114 -7.52 25.89 0.99
N LYS A 115 -7.59 27.22 1.14
CA LYS A 115 -8.35 28.10 0.24
C LYS A 115 -7.82 28.06 -1.19
N TRP A 116 -6.50 28.12 -1.36
CA TRP A 116 -5.86 28.00 -2.67
C TRP A 116 -6.23 26.67 -3.35
N ARG A 117 -6.22 25.57 -2.60
CA ARG A 117 -6.60 24.25 -3.11
C ARG A 117 -8.07 24.21 -3.55
N GLU A 118 -8.98 24.78 -2.78
CA GLU A 118 -10.40 24.85 -3.16
C GLU A 118 -10.63 25.70 -4.42
N VAL A 119 -9.87 26.78 -4.60
CA VAL A 119 -9.95 27.62 -5.79
C VAL A 119 -9.39 26.88 -7.00
N ASN A 120 -8.24 26.21 -6.85
CA ASN A 120 -7.62 25.47 -7.94
C ASN A 120 -8.47 24.26 -8.37
N GLU A 121 -9.05 23.51 -7.41
CA GLU A 121 -9.99 22.40 -7.70
C GLU A 121 -11.29 22.85 -8.38
N ARG A 122 -11.64 24.14 -8.38
CA ARG A 122 -12.82 24.69 -9.10
C ARG A 122 -12.47 25.22 -10.49
N GLN A 123 -11.19 25.45 -10.78
CA GLN A 123 -10.73 25.97 -12.07
C GLN A 123 -10.38 24.85 -13.06
N ASP A 124 -10.04 23.67 -12.54
CA ASP A 124 -9.90 22.41 -13.28
C ASP A 124 -11.27 21.73 -13.53
#